data_AF-A0A662H7Q8-F1
#
_entry.id   AF-A0A662H7Q8-F1
#
_cell.length_a   1.000
_cell.length_b   1.000
_cell.length_c   1.000
_cell.angle_alpha   90.00
_cell.angle_beta   90.00
_cell.angle_gamma   90.00
#
_symmetry.space_group_name_H-M   'P 1'
#
loop_
_entity.id
_entity.type
_entity.pdbx_description
1 polymer ?
#
loop_
_entity_poly.entity_id
_entity_poly.type
_entity_poly.pdbx_seq_one_letter_code
_entity_poly.pdbx_strand_id
1 'polypeptide(L)'
;MRELELVIKKLKSRFRIYAIILFGSRARGDWMPWSDYDLLIIADFELDYLDRIGEILEVLADVKLPIEPHPYTLEEVIKMLNRANPLIIDALEEGKLLFSTKEFELVNDAYC
;
A
#
# COMPACT_ATOMS: atom_id res chain seq x y z
N MET A 1 -1.98 -7.62 14.64
CA MET A 1 -3.29 -7.64 13.93
C MET A 1 -4.15 -6.43 14.27
N ARG A 2 -4.52 -6.18 15.54
CA ARG A 2 -5.39 -5.03 15.91
C ARG A 2 -4.91 -3.66 15.43
N GLU A 3 -3.60 -3.39 15.49
CA GLU A 3 -3.06 -2.09 15.02
C GLU A 3 -3.13 -1.93 13.49
N LEU A 4 -2.96 -3.01 12.73
CA LEU A 4 -3.06 -2.97 11.27
C LEU A 4 -4.51 -2.78 10.80
N GLU A 5 -5.47 -3.36 11.52
CA GLU A 5 -6.90 -3.08 11.29
C GLU A 5 -7.25 -1.61 11.54
N LEU A 6 -6.63 -0.98 12.54
CA LEU A 6 -6.79 0.45 12.81
C LEU A 6 -6.24 1.30 11.67
N VAL A 7 -5.05 0.95 11.14
CA VAL A 7 -4.45 1.59 9.96
C VAL A 7 -5.40 1.55 8.78
N ILE A 8 -5.89 0.35 8.43
CA ILE A 8 -6.83 0.16 7.31
C ILE A 8 -8.09 1.02 7.52
N LYS A 9 -8.65 1.02 8.74
CA LYS A 9 -9.85 1.81 9.05
C LYS A 9 -9.62 3.32 8.90
N LYS A 10 -8.49 3.83 9.38
CA LYS A 10 -8.13 5.25 9.29
C LYS A 10 -7.93 5.68 7.84
N LEU A 11 -7.13 4.94 7.08
CA LEU A 11 -6.90 5.21 5.66
C LEU A 11 -8.21 5.24 4.85
N LYS A 12 -9.09 4.25 5.07
CA LYS A 12 -10.40 4.19 4.39
C LYS A 12 -11.36 5.32 4.78
N SER A 13 -11.17 5.95 5.94
CA SER A 13 -12.01 7.08 6.36
C SER A 13 -11.64 8.40 5.69
N ARG A 14 -10.40 8.51 5.19
CA ARG A 14 -9.87 9.73 4.58
C ARG A 14 -9.71 9.65 3.06
N PHE A 15 -9.44 8.46 2.55
CA PHE A 15 -9.12 8.22 1.14
C PHE A 15 -10.04 7.16 0.54
N ARG A 16 -10.34 7.30 -0.76
CA ARG A 16 -10.96 6.24 -1.55
C ARG A 16 -9.92 5.19 -1.91
N ILE A 17 -9.68 4.28 -0.97
CA ILE A 17 -8.71 3.20 -1.10
C ILE A 17 -9.25 2.09 -2.01
N TYR A 18 -8.46 1.70 -3.01
CA TYR A 18 -8.71 0.54 -3.87
C TYR A 18 -8.06 -0.73 -3.33
N ALA A 19 -6.83 -0.65 -2.81
CA ALA A 19 -6.15 -1.76 -2.16
C ALA A 19 -5.09 -1.30 -1.15
N ILE A 20 -4.80 -2.16 -0.17
CA ILE A 20 -3.69 -2.00 0.77
C ILE A 20 -2.97 -3.34 0.84
N ILE A 21 -1.69 -3.34 0.55
CA ILE A 21 -0.85 -4.54 0.55
C ILE A 21 0.34 -4.27 1.47
N LEU A 22 0.56 -5.17 2.42
CA LEU A 22 1.78 -5.20 3.21
C LEU A 22 2.83 -5.99 2.43
N PHE A 23 3.96 -5.38 2.11
CA PHE A 23 5.03 -6.04 1.36
C PHE A 23 6.39 -5.86 2.07
N GLY A 24 7.49 -6.20 1.39
CA GLY A 24 8.84 -6.06 1.92
C GLY A 24 9.22 -7.15 2.93
N SER A 25 10.22 -6.85 3.77
CA SER A 25 10.82 -7.83 4.69
C SER A 25 9.82 -8.46 5.67
N ARG A 26 8.77 -7.71 6.05
CA ARG A 26 7.68 -8.23 6.89
C ARG A 26 6.77 -9.22 6.16
N ALA A 27 6.66 -9.14 4.84
CA ALA A 27 5.93 -10.10 4.03
C ALA A 27 6.76 -11.36 3.73
N ARG A 28 8.08 -11.21 3.49
CA ARG A 28 9.02 -12.33 3.23
C ARG A 28 9.42 -13.14 4.47
N GLY A 29 9.19 -12.63 5.67
CA GLY A 29 9.42 -13.38 6.92
C GLY A 29 10.85 -13.32 7.46
N ASP A 30 11.70 -12.47 6.89
CA ASP A 30 13.09 -12.19 7.31
C ASP A 30 13.20 -10.90 8.17
N TRP A 31 12.08 -10.34 8.60
CA TRP A 31 12.04 -9.07 9.33
C TRP A 31 12.69 -9.14 10.72
N MET A 32 13.53 -8.15 10.99
CA MET A 32 14.01 -7.84 12.33
C MET A 32 12.95 -7.05 13.13
N PRO A 33 12.95 -7.10 14.47
CA PRO A 33 11.96 -6.40 15.30
C PRO A 33 11.75 -4.91 14.99
N TRP A 34 12.77 -4.24 14.47
CA TRP A 34 12.79 -2.82 14.08
C TRP A 34 12.40 -2.55 12.62
N SER A 35 12.00 -3.56 11.85
CA SER A 35 11.68 -3.37 10.43
C SER A 35 10.40 -2.56 10.28
N ASP A 36 10.37 -1.65 9.31
CA ASP A 36 9.19 -0.86 8.99
C ASP A 36 8.08 -1.74 8.36
N TYR A 37 6.85 -1.23 8.36
CA TYR A 37 5.71 -1.83 7.67
C TYR A 37 5.55 -1.14 6.31
N ASP A 38 6.12 -1.74 5.27
CA ASP A 38 5.99 -1.26 3.90
C ASP A 38 4.56 -1.50 3.40
N LEU A 39 3.79 -0.42 3.25
CA LEU A 39 2.40 -0.48 2.80
C LEU A 39 2.26 0.12 1.42
N LEU A 40 1.98 -0.74 0.43
CA LEU A 40 1.51 -0.29 -0.87
C LEU A 40 0.06 0.10 -0.72
N ILE A 41 -0.22 1.40 -0.87
CA ILE A 41 -1.55 1.97 -0.71
C ILE A 41 -2.00 2.44 -2.08
N ILE A 42 -3.02 1.80 -2.61
CA ILE A 42 -3.58 2.11 -3.92
C ILE A 42 -4.89 2.86 -3.71
N ALA A 43 -4.97 4.11 -4.15
CA ALA A 43 -6.12 4.97 -3.92
C ALA A 43 -6.31 6.02 -5.02
N ASP A 44 -7.42 6.74 -4.95
CA ASP A 44 -7.72 7.89 -5.81
C ASP A 44 -6.97 9.14 -5.32
N PHE A 45 -5.67 9.20 -5.56
CA PHE A 45 -4.83 10.33 -5.15
C PHE A 45 -4.76 11.40 -6.23
N GLU A 46 -5.06 12.65 -5.86
CA GLU A 46 -4.94 13.82 -6.74
C GLU A 46 -3.68 14.66 -6.45
N LEU A 47 -3.03 14.42 -5.31
CA LEU A 47 -1.85 15.16 -4.85
C LEU A 47 -0.55 14.66 -5.50
N ASP A 48 0.54 15.41 -5.33
CA ASP A 48 1.89 14.94 -5.66
C ASP A 48 2.37 13.90 -4.65
N TYR A 49 3.30 13.03 -5.07
CA TYR A 49 3.72 11.85 -4.29
C TYR A 49 4.16 12.17 -2.84
N LEU A 50 4.94 13.24 -2.64
CA LEU A 50 5.41 13.63 -1.31
C LEU A 50 4.27 14.14 -0.41
N ASP A 51 3.31 14.87 -0.99
CA ASP A 51 2.15 15.37 -0.25
C ASP A 51 1.22 14.22 0.15
N ARG A 52 1.07 13.19 -0.71
CA ARG A 52 0.35 11.95 -0.38
C ARG A 52 0.96 11.26 0.85
N ILE A 53 2.30 11.15 0.89
CA ILE A 53 3.01 10.58 2.05
C ILE A 53 2.71 11.41 3.30
N GLY A 54 2.81 12.74 3.20
CA GLY A 54 2.51 13.65 4.31
C GLY A 54 1.11 13.44 4.88
N GLU A 55 0.07 13.45 4.03
CA GLU A 55 -1.30 13.24 4.50
C GLU A 55 -1.51 11.85 5.11
N ILE A 56 -0.89 10.80 4.54
CA ILE A 56 -1.00 9.44 5.09
C ILE A 56 -0.37 9.36 6.47
N LEU A 57 0.83 9.92 6.64
CA LEU A 57 1.50 9.92 7.93
C LEU A 57 0.73 10.75 8.97
N GLU A 58 0.11 11.85 8.56
CA GLU A 58 -0.77 12.64 9.44
C GLU A 58 -2.00 11.82 9.89
N VAL A 59 -2.68 11.14 8.96
CA VAL A 59 -3.82 10.26 9.26
C VAL A 59 -3.43 9.14 10.24
N LEU A 60 -2.17 8.70 10.19
CA LEU A 60 -1.61 7.62 10.99
C LEU A 60 -0.77 8.11 12.17
N ALA A 61 -0.79 9.40 12.52
CA ALA A 61 0.11 9.98 13.52
C ALA A 61 -0.01 9.38 14.93
N ASP A 62 -1.17 8.80 15.27
CA ASP A 62 -1.45 8.12 16.54
C ASP A 62 -1.20 6.59 16.49
N VAL A 63 -0.78 6.07 15.34
CA VAL A 63 -0.43 4.66 15.15
C VAL A 63 1.02 4.43 15.60
N LYS A 64 1.24 3.40 16.43
CA LYS A 64 2.56 3.07 16.99
C LYS A 64 3.45 2.25 16.06
N LEU A 65 2.88 1.75 14.96
CA LEU A 65 3.63 0.99 13.97
C LEU A 65 4.48 1.96 13.15
N PRO A 66 5.77 1.64 12.94
CA PRO A 66 6.59 2.40 12.01
C PRO A 66 6.17 2.00 10.59
N ILE A 67 5.40 2.87 9.94
CA ILE A 67 4.80 2.60 8.62
C ILE A 67 5.57 3.38 7.57
N GLU A 68 5.99 2.69 6.52
CA GLU A 68 6.53 3.29 5.31
C GLU A 68 5.45 3.23 4.21
N PRO A 69 4.75 4.34 3.92
CA PRO A 69 3.70 4.34 2.92
C PRO A 69 4.28 4.49 1.51
N HIS A 70 3.79 3.65 0.60
CA HIS A 70 4.00 3.75 -0.85
C HIS A 70 2.66 4.06 -1.54
N PRO A 71 2.28 5.35 -1.63
CA PRO A 71 0.99 5.75 -2.19
C PRO A 71 1.01 5.87 -3.71
N TYR A 72 0.24 5.02 -4.38
CA TYR A 72 0.07 5.05 -5.82
C TYR A 72 -1.39 5.06 -6.23
N THR A 73 -1.66 5.62 -7.40
CA THR A 73 -2.94 5.46 -8.08
C THR A 73 -2.99 4.13 -8.81
N LEU A 74 -4.19 3.69 -9.18
CA LEU A 74 -4.36 2.47 -9.96
C LEU A 74 -3.62 2.54 -11.31
N GLU A 75 -3.65 3.71 -11.96
CA GLU A 75 -2.96 3.96 -13.23
C GLU A 75 -1.42 3.90 -13.08
N GLU A 76 -0.87 4.48 -12.01
CA GLU A 76 0.56 4.41 -11.71
C GLU A 76 1.01 2.96 -11.49
N VAL A 77 0.24 2.17 -10.73
CA VAL A 77 0.52 0.75 -10.48
C VAL A 77 0.54 -0.02 -11.79
N ILE A 78 -0.48 0.12 -12.65
CA ILE A 78 -0.54 -0.56 -13.95
C ILE A 78 0.66 -0.15 -14.83
N LYS A 79 1.00 1.14 -14.87
CA LYS A 79 2.15 1.63 -15.65
C LYS A 79 3.49 1.10 -15.13
N MET A 80 3.65 0.99 -13.82
CA MET A 80 4.85 0.43 -13.18
C MET A 80 4.94 -1.07 -13.41
N LEU A 81 3.82 -1.78 -13.35
CA LEU A 81 3.73 -3.21 -13.67
C LEU A 81 4.13 -3.49 -15.12
N ASN A 82 3.61 -2.72 -16.07
CA ASN A 82 3.99 -2.80 -17.49
C ASN A 82 5.48 -2.53 -17.76
N ARG A 83 6.19 -1.90 -16.80
CA ARG A 83 7.63 -1.62 -16.87
C ARG A 83 8.45 -2.61 -16.05
N ALA A 84 7.83 -3.68 -15.56
CA ALA A 84 8.42 -4.65 -14.65
C ALA A 84 9.10 -3.98 -13.43
N ASN A 85 8.44 -3.00 -12.83
CA ASN A 85 8.97 -2.34 -11.65
C ASN A 85 9.05 -3.33 -10.47
N PRO A 86 10.24 -3.57 -9.89
CA PRO A 86 10.41 -4.59 -8.85
C PRO A 86 9.54 -4.37 -7.62
N LEU A 87 9.32 -3.12 -7.20
CA LEU A 87 8.52 -2.82 -6.01
C LEU A 87 7.07 -3.31 -6.17
N ILE A 88 6.47 -3.05 -7.33
CA ILE A 88 5.08 -3.45 -7.59
C ILE A 88 4.99 -4.96 -7.81
N ILE A 89 5.95 -5.57 -8.50
CA ILE A 89 6.00 -7.03 -8.67
C ILE A 89 6.11 -7.71 -7.29
N ASP A 90 7.08 -7.33 -6.47
CA ASP A 90 7.29 -7.90 -5.14
C ASP A 90 6.02 -7.73 -4.28
N ALA A 91 5.40 -6.54 -4.32
CA ALA A 91 4.19 -6.28 -3.56
C ALA A 91 3.00 -7.13 -4.03
N LEU A 92 2.83 -7.35 -5.33
CA LEU A 92 1.72 -8.14 -5.87
C LEU A 92 1.93 -9.65 -5.71
N GLU A 93 3.16 -10.14 -5.86
CA GLU A 93 3.47 -11.57 -5.79
C GLU A 93 3.71 -12.08 -4.36
N GLU A 94 4.46 -11.32 -3.56
CA GLU A 94 4.88 -11.74 -2.21
C GLU A 94 4.12 -11.02 -1.10
N GLY A 95 3.46 -9.91 -1.43
CA GLY A 95 2.75 -9.09 -0.45
C GLY A 95 1.51 -9.76 0.13
N LYS A 96 1.21 -9.40 1.38
CA LYS A 96 -0.03 -9.78 2.04
C LYS A 96 -1.10 -8.75 1.77
N LEU A 97 -2.11 -9.13 0.97
CA LEU A 97 -3.29 -8.32 0.74
C LEU A 97 -4.06 -8.11 2.05
N LEU A 98 -4.17 -6.86 2.50
CA LEU A 98 -4.87 -6.48 3.72
C LEU A 98 -6.29 -6.01 3.44
N PHE A 99 -6.48 -5.35 2.29
CA PHE A 99 -7.76 -4.84 1.84
C PHE A 99 -7.75 -4.68 0.31
N SER A 100 -8.87 -4.96 -0.34
CA SER A 100 -9.10 -4.65 -1.75
C SER A 100 -10.58 -4.32 -2.02
N THR A 101 -10.80 -3.70 -3.16
CA THR A 101 -12.11 -3.43 -3.78
C THR A 101 -12.16 -4.07 -5.17
N LYS A 102 -13.32 -4.06 -5.82
CA LYS A 102 -13.46 -4.62 -7.17
C LYS A 102 -12.62 -3.86 -8.20
N GLU A 103 -12.45 -2.56 -8.02
CA GLU A 103 -11.63 -1.73 -8.89
C GLU A 103 -10.18 -2.22 -8.96
N PHE A 104 -9.67 -2.83 -7.90
CA PHE A 104 -8.32 -3.42 -7.89
C PHE A 104 -8.19 -4.65 -8.81
N GLU A 105 -9.29 -5.32 -9.17
CA GLU A 105 -9.27 -6.46 -10.11
C GLU A 105 -8.72 -6.06 -11.49
N LEU A 106 -8.84 -4.78 -11.87
CA LEU A 106 -8.25 -4.21 -13.09
C LEU A 106 -6.72 -4.39 -13.16
N VAL A 107 -6.04 -4.49 -12.01
CA VAL A 107 -4.59 -4.74 -11.96
C VAL A 107 -4.28 -6.17 -12.38
N ASN A 108 -5.15 -7.14 -12.08
CA ASN A 108 -4.97 -8.54 -12.51
C ASN A 108 -5.16 -8.69 -14.02
N ASP A 109 -6.11 -7.97 -14.61
CA ASP A 109 -6.33 -7.97 -16.06
C ASP A 109 -5.15 -7.38 -16.84
N ALA A 110 -4.36 -6.51 -16.20
CA ALA A 110 -3.10 -6.00 -16.78
C ALA A 110 -1.94 -7.01 -16.72
N TYR A 111 -2.08 -8.11 -15.97
CA TYR A 111 -1.05 -9.15 -15.82
C TYR A 111 -1.18 -10.28 -16.87
N CYS A 112 -2.22 -10.27 -17.71
CA CYS A 112 -2.51 -11.31 -18.71
C CYS A 112 -2.24 -10.88 -20.17
#